data_AF-A0AAJ6AQ44-F1
#
_entry.id   AF-A0AAJ6AQ44-F1
#
_cell.length_a   1.000
_cell.length_b   1.000
_cell.length_c   1.000
_cell.angle_alpha   90.00
_cell.angle_beta   90.00
_cell.angle_gamma   90.00
#
_symmetry.space_group_name_H-M   'P 1'
#
loop_
_entity.id
_entity.type
_entity.pdbx_description
1 polymer ?
#
loop_
_entity_poly.entity_id
_entity_poly.type
_entity_poly.pdbx_seq_one_letter_code
_entity_poly.pdbx_strand_id
1 'polypeptide(L)'
;MSRFTHAAATMHTLSLAAMEEASRFGVRDADIDHLLLALTIDPDTGGQILRGMGAGLDAARAAVAAQHAAQLELVGIASDTDGLGRIVFHETSGYEWTERALTVLKEASSGERRGDSAAVLRTLIDEPSGLIEEILRRIDVDPGVLSARLDDVQRLRLAPQQARDTHTLSGTRSLFAPASRDDVWALLSSAGRIPEWDPAVGTIHADHDTTGPWEAESTTEAPDGRSVRVKEEFRRQRVELAACEEPALIRWRFSYPDAVRSNPRLVDFELEHAAGGTQIRATLTWETARGRGGRRLVRAVLKPLHRLLVYIQLTQMESGITRVFR
;
A
#
# COMPACT_ATOMS: atom_id res chain seq x y z
N MET A 1 -7.19 2.10 16.84
CA MET A 1 -6.91 3.42 16.22
C MET A 1 -8.17 4.26 16.27
N SER A 2 -8.09 5.59 16.37
CA SER A 2 -9.29 6.45 16.30
C SER A 2 -9.80 6.55 14.85
N ARG A 3 -11.08 6.92 14.64
CA ARG A 3 -11.63 7.12 13.30
C ARG A 3 -10.81 8.10 12.47
N PHE A 4 -10.40 9.22 13.07
CA PHE A 4 -9.54 10.23 12.43
C PHE A 4 -8.20 9.66 11.96
N THR A 5 -7.55 8.81 12.77
CA THR A 5 -6.27 8.19 12.36
C THR A 5 -6.43 7.19 11.22
N HIS A 6 -7.57 6.50 11.13
CA HIS A 6 -7.87 5.61 10.02
C HIS A 6 -8.11 6.41 8.73
N ALA A 7 -8.96 7.43 8.80
CA ALA A 7 -9.24 8.32 7.67
C ALA A 7 -7.98 8.97 7.10
N ALA A 8 -7.11 9.50 7.99
CA ALA A 8 -5.84 10.08 7.57
C ALA A 8 -4.92 9.07 6.90
N ALA A 9 -4.86 7.82 7.40
CA ALA A 9 -4.06 6.75 6.81
C ALA A 9 -4.59 6.34 5.43
N THR A 10 -5.91 6.20 5.28
CA THR A 10 -6.56 5.91 4.00
C THR A 10 -6.29 7.03 3.00
N MET A 11 -6.53 8.30 3.37
CA MET A 11 -6.28 9.45 2.49
C MET A 11 -4.82 9.53 2.05
N HIS A 12 -3.87 9.31 2.97
CA HIS A 12 -2.46 9.30 2.62
C HIS A 12 -2.10 8.20 1.62
N THR A 13 -2.61 6.98 1.84
CA THR A 13 -2.35 5.82 0.97
C THR A 13 -2.95 6.04 -0.42
N LEU A 14 -4.21 6.48 -0.49
CA LEU A 14 -4.88 6.82 -1.74
C LEU A 14 -4.18 7.96 -2.47
N SER A 15 -3.67 8.97 -1.74
CA SER A 15 -2.98 10.09 -2.38
C SER A 15 -1.66 9.70 -3.02
N LEU A 16 -0.85 8.90 -2.33
CA LEU A 16 0.39 8.38 -2.91
C LEU A 16 0.11 7.55 -4.15
N ALA A 17 -0.84 6.61 -4.07
CA ALA A 17 -1.23 5.78 -5.20
C ALA A 17 -1.77 6.59 -6.38
N ALA A 18 -2.62 7.59 -6.13
CA ALA A 18 -3.16 8.44 -7.19
C ALA A 18 -2.07 9.28 -7.87
N MET A 19 -1.10 9.80 -7.11
CA MET A 19 0.04 10.54 -7.66
C MET A 19 0.99 9.63 -8.45
N GLU A 20 1.18 8.38 -8.02
CA GLU A 20 1.92 7.38 -8.79
C GLU A 20 1.23 7.11 -10.15
N GLU A 21 -0.09 6.95 -10.16
CA GLU A 21 -0.86 6.81 -11.41
C GLU A 21 -0.79 8.08 -12.26
N ALA A 22 -0.95 9.27 -11.69
CA ALA A 22 -0.78 10.54 -12.42
C ALA A 22 0.58 10.62 -13.13
N SER A 23 1.65 10.25 -12.41
CA SER A 23 2.99 10.21 -13.00
C SER A 23 3.11 9.23 -14.18
N ARG A 24 2.35 8.13 -14.15
CA ARG A 24 2.30 7.13 -15.22
C ARG A 24 1.63 7.66 -16.49
N PHE A 25 0.65 8.56 -16.33
CA PHE A 25 0.03 9.31 -17.44
C PHE A 25 0.88 10.53 -17.86
N GLY A 26 2.05 10.76 -17.25
CA GLY A 26 2.91 11.89 -17.55
C GLY A 26 2.35 13.24 -17.07
N VAL A 27 1.33 13.23 -16.22
CA VAL A 27 0.70 14.43 -15.67
C VAL A 27 1.18 14.70 -14.24
N ARG A 28 1.27 15.98 -13.87
CA ARG A 28 1.65 16.39 -12.51
C ARG A 28 0.46 16.71 -11.62
N ASP A 29 -0.70 16.94 -12.22
CA ASP A 29 -1.94 17.17 -11.50
C ASP A 29 -2.70 15.86 -11.38
N ALA A 30 -2.78 15.31 -10.18
CA ALA A 30 -3.64 14.16 -9.89
C ALA A 30 -5.09 14.63 -9.80
N ASP A 31 -6.00 13.88 -10.45
CA ASP A 31 -7.43 14.19 -10.51
C ASP A 31 -8.28 12.96 -10.07
N ILE A 32 -9.60 13.06 -10.18
CA ILE A 32 -10.57 12.08 -9.67
C ILE A 32 -10.47 10.69 -10.33
N ASP A 33 -10.03 10.61 -11.58
CA ASP A 33 -9.75 9.38 -12.31
C ASP A 33 -8.53 8.65 -11.73
N HIS A 34 -7.48 9.39 -11.40
CA HIS A 34 -6.31 8.85 -10.70
C HIS A 34 -6.66 8.37 -9.30
N LEU A 35 -7.59 9.05 -8.62
CA LEU A 35 -8.14 8.60 -7.34
C LEU A 35 -8.98 7.32 -7.49
N LEU A 36 -9.72 7.15 -8.58
CA LEU A 36 -10.41 5.91 -8.90
C LEU A 36 -9.40 4.76 -9.13
N LEU A 37 -8.32 5.00 -9.88
CA LEU A 37 -7.25 4.02 -10.07
C LEU A 37 -6.62 3.62 -8.72
N ALA A 38 -6.34 4.60 -7.84
CA ALA A 38 -5.86 4.35 -6.49
C ALA A 38 -6.81 3.48 -5.64
N LEU A 39 -8.12 3.63 -5.81
CA LEU A 39 -9.10 2.78 -5.13
C LEU A 39 -9.06 1.33 -5.62
N THR A 40 -8.76 1.07 -6.90
CA THR A 40 -8.69 -0.32 -7.41
C THR A 40 -7.61 -1.17 -6.75
N ILE A 41 -6.63 -0.53 -6.10
CA ILE A 41 -5.50 -1.15 -5.39
C ILE A 41 -5.59 -0.97 -3.87
N ASP A 42 -6.62 -0.30 -3.39
CA ASP A 42 -6.90 -0.14 -1.97
C ASP A 42 -7.34 -1.49 -1.36
N PRO A 43 -6.73 -1.92 -0.24
CA PRO A 43 -7.08 -3.18 0.41
C PRO A 43 -8.42 -3.11 1.16
N ASP A 44 -8.95 -1.91 1.42
CA ASP A 44 -10.18 -1.71 2.15
C ASP A 44 -11.42 -1.88 1.24
N THR A 45 -12.58 -1.66 1.84
CA THR A 45 -13.91 -1.86 1.26
C THR A 45 -14.10 -1.35 -0.15
N GLY A 46 -13.70 -0.09 -0.41
CA GLY A 46 -13.95 0.56 -1.69
C GLY A 46 -13.28 -0.22 -2.81
N GLY A 47 -11.99 -0.53 -2.62
CA GLY A 47 -11.24 -1.35 -3.56
C GLY A 47 -11.76 -2.79 -3.66
N GLN A 48 -12.10 -3.42 -2.53
CA GLN A 48 -12.65 -4.79 -2.55
C GLN A 48 -13.95 -4.89 -3.37
N ILE A 49 -14.87 -3.93 -3.23
CA ILE A 49 -16.12 -3.91 -3.97
C ILE A 49 -15.86 -3.66 -5.46
N LEU A 50 -15.01 -2.68 -5.80
CA LEU A 50 -14.63 -2.40 -7.19
C LEU A 50 -14.08 -3.65 -7.87
N ARG A 51 -13.07 -4.29 -7.28
CA ARG A 51 -12.46 -5.51 -7.83
C ARG A 51 -13.44 -6.68 -7.87
N GLY A 52 -14.29 -6.82 -6.86
CA GLY A 52 -15.38 -7.80 -6.85
C GLY A 52 -16.47 -7.56 -7.90
N MET A 53 -16.49 -6.39 -8.54
CA MET A 53 -17.33 -6.05 -9.69
C MET A 53 -16.57 -6.10 -11.02
N GLY A 54 -15.31 -6.53 -11.03
CA GLY A 54 -14.49 -6.60 -12.25
C GLY A 54 -13.67 -5.33 -12.54
N ALA A 55 -13.79 -4.28 -11.72
CA ALA A 55 -12.96 -3.07 -11.83
C ALA A 55 -11.56 -3.28 -11.22
N GLY A 56 -10.77 -4.15 -11.84
CA GLY A 56 -9.35 -4.31 -11.55
C GLY A 56 -8.52 -3.14 -12.10
N LEU A 57 -7.27 -3.01 -11.63
CA LEU A 57 -6.37 -1.91 -11.99
C LEU A 57 -6.18 -1.78 -13.50
N ASP A 58 -5.87 -2.87 -14.20
CA ASP A 58 -5.58 -2.83 -15.64
C ASP A 58 -6.81 -2.45 -16.47
N ALA A 59 -7.98 -2.98 -16.12
CA ALA A 59 -9.24 -2.63 -16.77
C ALA A 59 -9.57 -1.14 -16.55
N ALA A 60 -9.39 -0.64 -15.33
CA ALA A 60 -9.61 0.76 -15.00
C ALA A 60 -8.62 1.68 -15.72
N ARG A 61 -7.32 1.33 -15.76
CA ARG A 61 -6.29 2.06 -16.51
C ARG A 61 -6.62 2.15 -17.99
N ALA A 62 -7.03 1.04 -18.61
CA ALA A 62 -7.45 1.00 -20.00
C ALA A 62 -8.68 1.91 -20.26
N ALA A 63 -9.66 1.91 -19.35
CA ALA A 63 -10.84 2.75 -19.47
C ALA A 63 -10.54 4.24 -19.29
N VAL A 64 -9.65 4.61 -18.36
CA VAL A 64 -9.18 6.00 -18.20
C VAL A 64 -8.45 6.46 -19.47
N ALA A 65 -7.52 5.66 -19.99
CA ALA A 65 -6.80 5.99 -21.22
C ALA A 65 -7.77 6.16 -22.41
N ALA A 66 -8.75 5.26 -22.56
CA ALA A 66 -9.76 5.34 -23.61
C ALA A 66 -10.70 6.55 -23.44
N GLN A 67 -10.96 6.98 -22.20
CA GLN A 67 -11.74 8.17 -21.92
C GLN A 67 -10.97 9.44 -22.29
N HIS A 68 -9.68 9.53 -21.93
CA HIS A 68 -8.83 10.66 -22.32
C HIS A 68 -8.66 10.76 -23.84
N ALA A 69 -8.44 9.63 -24.52
CA ALA A 69 -8.36 9.60 -25.98
C ALA A 69 -9.65 10.13 -26.64
N ALA A 70 -10.82 9.69 -26.16
CA ALA A 70 -12.10 10.17 -26.67
C ALA A 70 -12.30 11.69 -26.45
N GLN A 71 -11.83 12.23 -25.32
CA GLN A 71 -11.90 13.67 -25.05
C GLN A 71 -10.97 14.48 -25.96
N LEU A 72 -9.78 13.97 -26.27
CA LEU A 72 -8.85 14.60 -27.22
C LEU A 72 -9.38 14.56 -28.66
N GLU A 73 -10.00 13.46 -29.06
CA GLU A 73 -10.63 13.33 -30.38
C GLU A 73 -11.77 14.35 -30.59
N LEU A 74 -12.56 14.64 -29.55
CA LEU A 74 -13.61 15.67 -29.61
C LEU A 74 -13.08 17.08 -29.92
N VAL A 75 -11.83 17.37 -29.55
CA VAL A 75 -11.16 18.65 -29.87
C VAL A 75 -10.22 18.55 -31.09
N GLY A 76 -10.27 17.44 -31.83
CA GLY A 76 -9.51 17.23 -33.06
C GLY A 76 -8.03 16.92 -32.85
N ILE A 77 -7.64 16.51 -31.64
CA ILE A 77 -6.27 16.10 -31.32
C ILE A 77 -6.19 14.57 -31.43
N ALA A 78 -5.31 14.07 -32.28
CA ALA A 78 -5.01 12.65 -32.32
C ALA A 78 -4.24 12.26 -31.05
N SER A 79 -4.75 11.26 -30.33
CA SER A 79 -4.06 10.71 -29.17
C SER A 79 -3.04 9.67 -29.65
N ASP A 80 -1.75 9.94 -29.47
CA ASP A 80 -0.75 8.87 -29.48
C ASP A 80 -0.96 8.03 -28.22
N THR A 81 -1.46 6.81 -28.41
CA THR A 81 -1.72 5.83 -27.34
C THR A 81 -0.48 4.98 -27.03
N ASP A 82 0.71 5.50 -27.32
CA ASP A 82 1.94 4.84 -26.89
C ASP A 82 1.90 4.67 -25.38
N GLY A 83 2.10 3.42 -24.95
CA GLY A 83 1.56 2.88 -23.70
C GLY A 83 1.90 3.69 -22.44
N LEU A 84 1.05 3.52 -21.43
CA LEU A 84 1.22 4.08 -20.09
C LEU A 84 2.67 3.93 -19.61
N GLY A 85 3.26 5.03 -19.13
CA GLY A 85 4.68 5.08 -18.78
C GLY A 85 5.05 4.27 -17.55
N ARG A 86 6.30 4.41 -17.10
CA ARG A 86 6.72 3.96 -15.77
C ARG A 86 6.26 4.97 -14.73
N ILE A 87 6.01 4.52 -13.50
CA ILE A 87 5.86 5.42 -12.34
C ILE A 87 7.17 6.18 -12.11
N VAL A 88 7.12 7.51 -12.13
CA VAL A 88 8.27 8.42 -11.88
C VAL A 88 8.02 9.40 -10.74
N PHE A 89 6.92 9.23 -10.00
CA PHE A 89 6.53 10.08 -8.87
C PHE A 89 7.64 10.26 -7.83
N HIS A 90 8.39 9.20 -7.51
CA HIS A 90 9.46 9.26 -6.50
C HIS A 90 10.78 9.85 -7.02
N GLU A 91 10.89 10.05 -8.34
CA GLU A 91 12.08 10.57 -9.03
C GLU A 91 11.93 12.06 -9.38
N THR A 92 10.71 12.58 -9.33
CA THR A 92 10.35 13.92 -9.79
C THR A 92 9.55 14.68 -8.72
N SER A 93 9.36 15.99 -8.91
CA SER A 93 8.66 16.85 -7.96
C SER A 93 7.56 17.67 -8.62
N GLY A 94 6.76 18.37 -7.80
CA GLY A 94 5.71 19.29 -8.26
C GLY A 94 4.39 18.60 -8.58
N TYR A 95 4.06 17.52 -7.87
CA TYR A 95 2.74 16.89 -7.99
C TYR A 95 1.73 17.59 -7.09
N GLU A 96 0.61 17.98 -7.68
CA GLU A 96 -0.48 18.68 -7.01
C GLU A 96 -1.81 17.97 -7.27
N TRP A 97 -2.83 18.35 -6.51
CA TRP A 97 -4.19 17.86 -6.70
C TRP A 97 -5.01 18.92 -7.42
N THR A 98 -5.89 18.49 -8.32
CA THR A 98 -6.93 19.37 -8.85
C THR A 98 -7.90 19.78 -7.73
N GLU A 99 -8.51 20.97 -7.87
CA GLU A 99 -9.56 21.45 -6.95
C GLU A 99 -10.75 20.47 -6.86
N ARG A 100 -11.06 19.80 -7.98
CA ARG A 100 -12.12 18.78 -8.04
C ARG A 100 -11.79 17.57 -7.18
N ALA A 101 -10.57 17.03 -7.29
CA ALA A 101 -10.14 15.92 -6.46
C ALA A 101 -10.04 16.28 -4.97
N LEU A 102 -9.55 17.50 -4.65
CA LEU A 102 -9.56 18.02 -3.28
C LEU A 102 -10.97 18.12 -2.71
N THR A 103 -11.94 18.53 -3.52
CA THR A 103 -13.36 18.59 -3.12
C THR A 103 -13.88 17.19 -2.77
N VAL A 104 -13.62 16.19 -3.61
CA VAL A 104 -14.00 14.79 -3.35
C VAL A 104 -13.40 14.28 -2.03
N LEU A 105 -12.10 14.48 -1.81
CA LEU A 105 -11.41 14.03 -0.59
C LEU A 105 -11.97 14.73 0.65
N LYS A 106 -12.20 16.05 0.57
CA LYS A 106 -12.78 16.84 1.65
C LYS A 106 -14.19 16.35 2.00
N GLU A 107 -15.05 16.17 1.00
CA GLU A 107 -16.42 15.71 1.19
C GLU A 107 -16.49 14.27 1.74
N ALA A 108 -15.60 13.38 1.31
CA ALA A 108 -15.50 12.01 1.83
C ALA A 108 -15.14 11.96 3.33
N SER A 109 -14.47 13.00 3.84
CA SER A 109 -14.09 13.15 5.25
C SER A 109 -15.05 14.00 6.09
N SER A 110 -16.12 14.53 5.48
CA SER A 110 -17.04 15.48 6.12
C SER A 110 -18.28 14.81 6.73
N GLY A 111 -18.89 15.48 7.73
CA GLY A 111 -20.16 15.07 8.32
C GLY A 111 -20.09 13.72 9.04
N GLU A 112 -21.03 12.82 8.72
CA GLU A 112 -21.09 11.46 9.28
C GLU A 112 -20.18 10.45 8.56
N ARG A 113 -19.55 10.86 7.45
CA ARG A 113 -18.69 10.00 6.65
C ARG A 113 -17.38 9.73 7.40
N ARG A 114 -16.88 8.50 7.25
CA ARG A 114 -15.72 8.02 8.02
C ARG A 114 -14.37 8.38 7.41
N GLY A 115 -14.35 8.96 6.21
CA GLY A 115 -13.11 9.17 5.44
C GLY A 115 -12.40 7.86 5.07
N ASP A 116 -13.13 6.74 5.03
CA ASP A 116 -12.61 5.46 4.55
C ASP A 116 -12.77 5.34 3.03
N SER A 117 -12.20 4.29 2.42
CA SER A 117 -12.19 4.15 0.96
C SER A 117 -13.59 3.99 0.37
N ALA A 118 -14.55 3.46 1.13
CA ALA A 118 -15.96 3.41 0.71
C ALA A 118 -16.59 4.80 0.67
N ALA A 119 -16.27 5.69 1.62
CA ALA A 119 -16.73 7.08 1.59
C ALA A 119 -16.14 7.84 0.40
N VAL A 120 -14.86 7.64 0.09
CA VAL A 120 -14.22 8.25 -1.08
C VAL A 120 -14.86 7.77 -2.37
N LEU A 121 -15.09 6.46 -2.52
CA LEU A 121 -15.72 5.89 -3.70
C LEU A 121 -17.16 6.41 -3.90
N ARG A 122 -17.95 6.57 -2.82
CA ARG A 122 -19.28 7.18 -2.91
C ARG A 122 -19.20 8.60 -3.45
N THR A 123 -18.34 9.43 -2.88
CA THR A 123 -18.19 10.82 -3.33
C THR A 123 -17.73 10.91 -4.79
N LEU A 124 -16.91 9.96 -5.27
CA LEU A 124 -16.54 9.88 -6.69
C LEU A 124 -17.72 9.53 -7.60
N ILE A 125 -18.62 8.64 -7.17
CA ILE A 125 -19.82 8.29 -7.93
C ILE A 125 -20.79 9.48 -7.98
N ASP A 126 -20.90 10.23 -6.89
CA ASP A 126 -21.76 11.41 -6.78
C ASP A 126 -21.16 12.66 -7.45
N GLU A 127 -19.95 12.57 -8.01
CA GLU A 127 -19.24 13.70 -8.62
C GLU A 127 -19.97 14.16 -9.91
N PRO A 128 -20.26 15.47 -10.06
CA PRO A 128 -21.21 15.96 -11.04
C PRO A 128 -20.71 16.01 -12.49
N SER A 129 -19.41 15.82 -12.76
CA SER A 129 -18.88 15.90 -14.12
C SER A 129 -19.25 14.72 -15.01
N GLY A 130 -19.70 13.60 -14.41
CA GLY A 130 -20.02 12.36 -15.14
C GLY A 130 -18.80 11.55 -15.57
N LEU A 131 -17.57 12.06 -15.35
CA LEU A 131 -16.33 11.38 -15.76
C LEU A 131 -16.20 9.98 -15.16
N ILE A 132 -16.41 9.85 -13.84
CA ILE A 132 -16.31 8.56 -13.14
C ILE A 132 -17.40 7.60 -13.61
N GLU A 133 -18.62 8.10 -13.79
CA GLU A 133 -19.73 7.31 -14.31
C GLU A 133 -19.44 6.76 -15.71
N GLU A 134 -18.85 7.56 -16.60
CA GLU A 134 -18.43 7.12 -17.93
C GLU A 134 -17.31 6.08 -17.86
N ILE A 135 -16.29 6.27 -17.00
CA ILE A 135 -15.20 5.30 -16.81
C ILE A 135 -15.74 3.97 -16.27
N LEU A 136 -16.61 4.00 -15.27
CA LEU A 136 -17.21 2.79 -14.69
C LEU A 136 -18.05 2.02 -15.72
N ARG A 137 -18.85 2.73 -16.54
CA ARG A 137 -19.61 2.09 -17.63
C ARG A 137 -18.71 1.45 -18.68
N ARG A 138 -17.57 2.04 -19.00
CA ARG A 138 -16.59 1.46 -19.95
C ARG A 138 -16.02 0.12 -19.47
N ILE A 139 -16.02 -0.14 -18.17
CA ILE A 139 -15.59 -1.41 -17.56
C ILE A 139 -16.78 -2.29 -17.11
N ASP A 140 -17.97 -2.05 -17.67
CA ASP A 140 -19.21 -2.79 -17.35
C ASP A 140 -19.62 -2.76 -15.86
N VAL A 141 -19.21 -1.71 -15.14
CA VAL A 141 -19.65 -1.43 -13.77
C VAL A 141 -20.76 -0.39 -13.78
N ASP A 142 -21.96 -0.82 -13.42
CA ASP A 142 -23.10 0.08 -13.21
C ASP A 142 -22.92 0.88 -11.90
N PRO A 143 -22.88 2.23 -11.94
CA PRO A 143 -22.68 3.05 -10.75
C PRO A 143 -23.81 2.92 -9.71
N GLY A 144 -25.05 2.71 -10.15
CA GLY A 144 -26.19 2.51 -9.25
C GLY A 144 -26.09 1.19 -8.49
N VAL A 145 -25.69 0.11 -9.17
CA VAL A 145 -25.40 -1.18 -8.53
C VAL A 145 -24.21 -1.08 -7.57
N LEU A 146 -23.17 -0.34 -7.95
CA LEU A 146 -22.00 -0.10 -7.10
C LEU A 146 -22.38 0.63 -5.80
N SER A 147 -23.17 1.71 -5.91
CA SER A 147 -23.71 2.45 -4.76
C SER A 147 -24.57 1.56 -3.85
N ALA A 148 -25.45 0.74 -4.42
CA ALA A 148 -26.26 -0.19 -3.65
C ALA A 148 -25.41 -1.20 -2.86
N ARG A 149 -24.35 -1.75 -3.47
CA ARG A 149 -23.42 -2.67 -2.78
C ARG A 149 -22.66 -2.00 -1.64
N LEU A 150 -22.25 -0.74 -1.82
CA LEU A 150 -21.60 0.03 -0.77
C LEU A 150 -22.52 0.20 0.45
N ASP A 151 -23.81 0.42 0.22
CA ASP A 151 -24.82 0.58 1.27
C ASP A 151 -25.12 -0.73 1.99
N ASP A 152 -25.19 -1.84 1.26
CA ASP A 152 -25.33 -3.19 1.84
C ASP A 152 -24.18 -3.51 2.80
N VAL A 153 -22.93 -3.29 2.38
CA VAL A 153 -21.75 -3.57 3.21
C VAL A 153 -21.69 -2.65 4.43
N GLN A 154 -22.07 -1.37 4.28
CA GLN A 154 -22.13 -0.46 5.41
C GLN A 154 -23.14 -0.93 6.48
N ARG A 155 -24.28 -1.47 6.08
CA ARG A 155 -25.27 -2.05 7.00
C ARG A 155 -24.73 -3.27 7.75
N LEU A 156 -24.01 -4.16 7.05
CA LEU A 156 -23.43 -5.38 7.64
C LEU A 156 -22.27 -5.10 8.62
N ARG A 157 -21.46 -4.07 8.35
CA ARG A 157 -20.30 -3.70 9.20
C ARG A 157 -20.61 -3.08 10.54
N LEU A 158 -21.88 -2.82 10.87
CA LEU A 158 -22.27 -2.33 12.19
C LEU A 158 -22.10 -3.39 13.30
N ALA A 159 -21.71 -4.63 12.96
CA ALA A 159 -21.28 -5.65 13.92
C ALA A 159 -19.78 -5.47 14.30
N PRO A 160 -19.42 -5.41 15.60
CA PRO A 160 -18.05 -5.11 16.01
C PRO A 160 -17.09 -6.26 15.70
N GLN A 161 -16.08 -5.99 14.85
CA GLN A 161 -14.90 -6.85 14.72
C GLN A 161 -13.99 -6.65 15.95
N GLN A 162 -13.71 -7.74 16.67
CA GLN A 162 -12.83 -7.73 17.83
C GLN A 162 -11.39 -7.38 17.42
N ALA A 163 -10.84 -6.32 18.02
CA ALA A 163 -9.43 -6.04 17.94
C ALA A 163 -8.66 -7.14 18.70
N ARG A 164 -7.76 -7.85 18.00
CA ARG A 164 -6.80 -8.73 18.67
C ARG A 164 -5.82 -7.87 19.46
N ASP A 165 -5.86 -8.03 20.78
CA ASP A 165 -4.99 -7.32 21.71
C ASP A 165 -3.64 -8.03 21.75
N THR A 166 -2.60 -7.45 21.14
CA THR A 166 -1.23 -7.97 21.24
C THR A 166 -0.39 -7.08 22.15
N HIS A 167 0.05 -7.67 23.27
CA HIS A 167 0.92 -7.06 24.28
C HIS A 167 2.38 -6.82 23.84
N THR A 168 2.67 -6.84 22.53
CA THR A 168 4.00 -6.66 21.93
C THR A 168 4.12 -5.31 21.20
N LEU A 169 5.34 -4.84 20.95
CA LEU A 169 5.58 -3.70 20.03
C LEU A 169 5.38 -4.22 18.61
N SER A 170 4.11 -4.40 18.24
CA SER A 170 3.67 -4.96 16.97
C SER A 170 2.71 -4.02 16.27
N GLY A 171 2.69 -4.07 14.94
CA GLY A 171 1.71 -3.42 14.09
C GLY A 171 1.35 -4.33 12.93
N THR A 172 0.13 -4.18 12.43
CA THR A 172 -0.37 -4.96 11.30
C THR A 172 -0.99 -4.00 10.28
N ARG A 173 -0.73 -4.24 9.00
CA ARG A 173 -1.38 -3.56 7.88
C ARG A 173 -1.87 -4.58 6.86
N SER A 174 -3.02 -4.29 6.28
CA SER A 174 -3.55 -4.98 5.13
C SER A 174 -3.09 -4.24 3.88
N LEU A 175 -2.73 -4.97 2.84
CA LEU A 175 -2.35 -4.43 1.53
C LEU A 175 -2.84 -5.37 0.42
N PHE A 176 -2.98 -4.83 -0.79
CA PHE A 176 -3.48 -5.58 -1.94
C PHE A 176 -2.49 -5.49 -3.09
N ALA A 177 -2.18 -6.65 -3.69
CA ALA A 177 -1.35 -6.76 -4.87
C ALA A 177 -2.22 -7.24 -6.05
N PRO A 178 -2.25 -6.53 -7.20
CA PRO A 178 -2.98 -6.93 -8.40
C PRO A 178 -2.23 -8.05 -9.16
N ALA A 179 -1.79 -9.08 -8.44
CA ALA A 179 -1.02 -10.21 -8.97
C ALA A 179 -1.51 -11.52 -8.36
N SER A 180 -1.17 -12.63 -9.01
CA SER A 180 -1.52 -13.95 -8.51
C SER A 180 -0.84 -14.22 -7.17
N ARG A 181 -1.42 -15.11 -6.37
CA ARG A 181 -0.84 -15.47 -5.07
C ARG A 181 0.55 -16.08 -5.24
N ASP A 182 0.78 -16.79 -6.34
CA ASP A 182 2.04 -17.46 -6.63
C ASP A 182 3.14 -16.45 -6.99
N ASP A 183 2.80 -15.40 -7.75
CA ASP A 183 3.73 -14.30 -8.05
C ASP A 183 4.10 -13.51 -6.79
N VAL A 184 3.10 -13.24 -5.95
CA VAL A 184 3.30 -12.58 -4.64
C VAL A 184 4.14 -13.45 -3.71
N TRP A 185 3.89 -14.75 -3.67
CA TRP A 185 4.68 -15.71 -2.91
C TRP A 185 6.13 -15.70 -3.39
N ALA A 186 6.36 -15.79 -4.70
CA ALA A 186 7.71 -15.77 -5.30
C ALA A 186 8.48 -14.47 -5.00
N LEU A 187 7.80 -13.33 -4.90
CA LEU A 187 8.42 -12.08 -4.43
C LEU A 187 8.80 -12.17 -2.95
N LEU A 188 7.85 -12.55 -2.10
CA LEU A 188 8.00 -12.43 -0.65
C LEU A 188 8.83 -13.56 -0.02
N SER A 189 8.92 -14.73 -0.65
CA SER A 189 9.67 -15.88 -0.14
C SER A 189 11.15 -15.87 -0.57
N SER A 190 11.53 -15.02 -1.51
CA SER A 190 12.90 -14.95 -2.03
C SER A 190 13.76 -13.93 -1.29
N ALA A 191 14.84 -14.40 -0.67
CA ALA A 191 15.80 -13.54 0.04
C ALA A 191 16.41 -12.49 -0.90
N GLY A 192 16.78 -12.87 -2.13
CA GLY A 192 17.39 -11.95 -3.10
C GLY A 192 16.47 -10.80 -3.52
N ARG A 193 15.15 -10.95 -3.34
CA ARG A 193 14.14 -9.94 -3.71
C ARG A 193 13.70 -9.05 -2.55
N ILE A 194 14.24 -9.25 -1.35
CA ILE A 194 13.93 -8.40 -0.19
C ILE A 194 14.17 -6.91 -0.45
N PRO A 195 15.27 -6.49 -1.13
CA PRO A 195 15.47 -5.08 -1.45
C PRO A 195 14.37 -4.45 -2.33
N GLU A 196 13.61 -5.26 -3.08
CA GLU A 196 12.49 -4.75 -3.89
C GLU A 196 11.31 -4.28 -3.02
N TRP A 197 11.15 -4.86 -1.82
CA TRP A 197 9.99 -4.58 -0.96
C TRP A 197 10.34 -4.03 0.42
N ASP A 198 11.55 -4.17 0.95
CA ASP A 198 11.98 -3.53 2.20
C ASP A 198 13.09 -2.50 1.94
N PRO A 199 12.76 -1.20 1.92
CA PRO A 199 13.76 -0.16 1.61
C PRO A 199 14.82 0.01 2.70
N ALA A 200 14.68 -0.63 3.87
CA ALA A 200 15.74 -0.67 4.87
C ALA A 200 16.90 -1.61 4.47
N VAL A 201 16.68 -2.49 3.48
CA VAL A 201 17.65 -3.45 2.98
C VAL A 201 18.09 -3.03 1.58
N GLY A 202 19.38 -2.76 1.41
CA GLY A 202 19.96 -2.33 0.14
C GLY A 202 20.40 -3.52 -0.70
N THR A 203 21.25 -4.38 -0.14
CA THR A 203 21.81 -5.54 -0.84
C THR A 203 21.70 -6.76 0.05
N ILE A 204 21.36 -7.92 -0.53
CA ILE A 204 21.45 -9.22 0.15
C ILE A 204 22.46 -10.09 -0.59
N HIS A 205 23.43 -10.62 0.15
CA HIS A 205 24.37 -11.61 -0.35
C HIS A 205 23.74 -13.00 -0.19
N ALA A 206 22.77 -13.30 -1.04
CA ALA A 206 22.12 -14.60 -1.11
C ALA A 206 22.73 -15.44 -2.23
N ASP A 207 23.38 -16.54 -1.88
CA ASP A 207 23.71 -17.59 -2.84
C ASP A 207 22.46 -18.43 -3.11
N HIS A 208 22.19 -18.75 -4.38
CA HIS A 208 20.91 -19.32 -4.83
C HIS A 208 20.60 -20.69 -4.19
N ASP A 209 21.63 -21.38 -3.69
CA ASP A 209 21.52 -22.74 -3.14
C ASP A 209 21.53 -22.80 -1.60
N THR A 210 21.55 -21.66 -0.89
CA THR A 210 21.70 -21.64 0.57
C THR A 210 20.39 -21.29 1.29
N THR A 211 19.93 -22.19 2.18
CA THR A 211 18.76 -21.96 3.04
C THR A 211 19.12 -21.15 4.29
N GLY A 212 19.60 -19.91 4.12
CA GLY A 212 19.90 -18.95 5.18
C GLY A 212 20.86 -19.42 6.28
N PRO A 213 21.21 -18.56 7.25
CA PRO A 213 20.99 -17.11 7.30
C PRO A 213 21.78 -16.36 6.21
N TRP A 214 21.25 -15.26 5.70
CA TRP A 214 21.92 -14.40 4.72
C TRP A 214 22.46 -13.11 5.36
N GLU A 215 23.58 -12.63 4.84
CA GLU A 215 24.09 -11.31 5.18
C GLU A 215 23.53 -10.26 4.21
N ALA A 216 23.18 -9.11 4.77
CA ALA A 216 22.59 -8.00 4.03
C ALA A 216 23.22 -6.68 4.46
N GLU A 217 23.18 -5.71 3.57
CA GLU A 217 23.61 -4.33 3.82
C GLU A 217 22.41 -3.41 3.86
N SER A 218 22.40 -2.48 4.81
CA SER A 218 21.38 -1.44 4.90
C SER A 218 21.51 -0.43 3.77
N THR A 219 20.37 0.04 3.27
CA THR A 219 20.32 1.08 2.23
C THR A 219 21.01 2.37 2.68
N THR A 220 22.01 2.83 1.94
CA THR A 220 22.74 4.09 2.19
C THR A 220 22.47 5.18 1.15
N GLU A 221 21.67 4.90 0.14
CA GLU A 221 21.29 5.84 -0.92
C GLU A 221 19.77 5.78 -1.12
N ALA A 222 19.14 6.95 -1.11
CA ALA A 222 17.72 7.08 -1.38
C ALA A 222 17.44 6.94 -2.88
N PRO A 223 16.18 6.66 -3.30
CA PRO A 223 15.82 6.55 -4.71
C PRO A 223 16.14 7.79 -5.56
N ASP A 224 16.22 8.96 -4.94
CA ASP A 224 16.59 10.24 -5.57
C ASP A 224 18.11 10.50 -5.61
N GLY A 225 18.93 9.50 -5.25
CA GLY A 225 20.39 9.56 -5.23
C GLY A 225 20.98 10.23 -3.99
N ARG A 226 20.18 10.69 -3.02
CA ARG A 226 20.71 11.29 -1.79
C ARG A 226 21.28 10.24 -0.84
N SER A 227 22.43 10.54 -0.23
CA SER A 227 23.01 9.66 0.79
C SER A 227 22.19 9.65 2.09
N VAL A 228 21.89 8.46 2.59
CA VAL A 228 21.21 8.20 3.85
C VAL A 228 22.24 7.82 4.90
N ARG A 229 22.29 8.59 5.98
CA ARG A 229 23.24 8.34 7.08
C ARG A 229 22.79 7.16 7.95
N VAL A 230 23.42 6.01 7.74
CA VAL A 230 23.27 4.82 8.60
C VAL A 230 24.48 4.70 9.52
N LYS A 231 24.25 4.50 10.83
CA LYS A 231 25.35 4.25 11.79
C LYS A 231 26.03 2.92 11.47
N GLU A 232 27.33 2.83 11.73
CA GLU A 232 28.14 1.64 11.40
C GLU A 232 27.56 0.35 12.01
N GLU A 233 27.11 0.39 13.27
CA GLU A 233 26.50 -0.76 13.96
C GLU A 233 25.21 -1.29 13.29
N PHE A 234 24.57 -0.48 12.44
CA PHE A 234 23.36 -0.84 11.70
C PHE A 234 23.61 -1.02 10.20
N ARG A 235 24.86 -1.05 9.73
CA ARG A 235 25.15 -1.26 8.30
C ARG A 235 24.99 -2.71 7.89
N ARG A 236 25.53 -3.65 8.69
CA ARG A 236 25.37 -5.07 8.44
C ARG A 236 24.09 -5.59 9.09
N GLN A 237 23.31 -6.32 8.30
CA GLN A 237 22.09 -7.01 8.70
C GLN A 237 22.26 -8.51 8.48
N ARG A 238 21.56 -9.28 9.31
CA ARG A 238 21.41 -10.73 9.15
C ARG A 238 19.94 -11.04 8.99
N VAL A 239 19.62 -11.74 7.90
CA VAL A 239 18.28 -12.05 7.46
C VAL A 239 18.08 -13.56 7.51
N GLU A 240 16.97 -13.99 8.12
CA GLU A 240 16.64 -15.41 8.27
C GLU A 240 15.18 -15.64 7.89
N LEU A 241 14.92 -16.68 7.11
CA LEU A 241 13.57 -17.17 6.84
C LEU A 241 13.15 -18.05 8.03
N ALA A 242 12.41 -17.49 8.97
CA ALA A 242 12.06 -18.15 10.22
C ALA A 242 10.83 -19.06 10.11
N ALA A 243 9.94 -18.82 9.16
CA ALA A 243 8.90 -19.77 8.76
C ALA A 243 8.51 -19.54 7.29
N CYS A 244 8.20 -20.63 6.59
CA CYS A 244 7.72 -20.60 5.21
C CYS A 244 6.71 -21.75 5.07
N GLU A 245 5.44 -21.46 5.30
CA GLU A 245 4.34 -22.42 5.25
C GLU A 245 3.53 -22.14 3.99
N GLU A 246 3.89 -22.83 2.91
CA GLU A 246 3.24 -22.64 1.62
C GLU A 246 1.76 -23.07 1.67
N PRO A 247 0.84 -22.28 1.08
CA PRO A 247 1.00 -20.98 0.40
C PRO A 247 0.50 -19.79 1.26
N ALA A 248 0.49 -19.93 2.59
CA ALA A 248 -0.30 -19.07 3.46
C ALA A 248 0.53 -18.10 4.30
N LEU A 249 1.74 -18.47 4.72
CA LEU A 249 2.54 -17.70 5.67
C LEU A 249 4.02 -17.67 5.32
N ILE A 250 4.59 -16.46 5.29
CA ILE A 250 6.03 -16.23 5.19
C ILE A 250 6.45 -15.39 6.38
N ARG A 251 7.50 -15.80 7.09
CA ARG A 251 8.06 -15.07 8.24
C ARG A 251 9.55 -14.84 8.07
N TRP A 252 9.93 -13.57 8.05
CA TRP A 252 11.31 -13.12 8.02
C TRP A 252 11.75 -12.58 9.38
N ARG A 253 13.00 -12.85 9.74
CA ARG A 253 13.68 -12.31 10.91
C ARG A 253 14.89 -11.50 10.47
N PHE A 254 14.94 -10.26 10.92
CA PHE A 254 16.03 -9.32 10.69
C PHE A 254 16.73 -9.01 12.00
N SER A 255 18.05 -9.05 12.00
CA SER A 255 18.88 -8.71 13.15
C SER A 255 20.14 -7.96 12.73
N TYR A 256 20.73 -7.21 13.67
CA TYR A 256 21.96 -6.45 13.43
C TYR A 256 23.09 -7.06 14.25
N PRO A 257 24.00 -7.84 13.65
CA PRO A 257 25.06 -8.53 14.39
C PRO A 257 26.00 -7.58 15.13
N ASP A 258 26.24 -6.38 14.58
CA ASP A 258 27.15 -5.39 15.18
C ASP A 258 26.46 -4.51 16.23
N ALA A 259 25.12 -4.52 16.30
CA ALA A 259 24.33 -3.83 17.31
C ALA A 259 23.72 -4.83 18.31
N VAL A 260 24.54 -5.41 19.19
CA VAL A 260 24.16 -6.46 20.18
C VAL A 260 22.98 -6.07 21.09
N ARG A 261 22.72 -4.77 21.26
CA ARG A 261 21.60 -4.25 22.07
C ARG A 261 20.31 -4.02 21.26
N SER A 262 20.36 -4.17 19.94
CA SER A 262 19.21 -4.00 19.06
C SER A 262 18.26 -5.18 19.19
N ASN A 263 16.96 -4.90 19.10
CA ASN A 263 15.93 -5.94 19.09
C ASN A 263 15.80 -6.48 17.66
N PRO A 264 15.74 -7.80 17.47
CA PRO A 264 15.37 -8.39 16.20
C PRO A 264 13.96 -7.94 15.76
N ARG A 265 13.78 -7.81 14.45
CA ARG A 265 12.51 -7.44 13.81
C ARG A 265 11.99 -8.65 13.06
N LEU A 266 10.76 -9.05 13.37
CA LEU A 266 10.02 -10.09 12.65
C LEU A 266 9.01 -9.44 11.71
N VAL A 267 8.94 -9.95 10.48
CA VAL A 267 7.97 -9.56 9.47
C VAL A 267 7.21 -10.80 9.05
N ASP A 268 5.91 -10.81 9.27
CA ASP A 268 5.01 -11.90 8.90
C ASP A 268 4.13 -11.44 7.75
N PHE A 269 3.99 -12.27 6.72
CA PHE A 269 3.07 -12.06 5.60
C PHE A 269 2.08 -13.22 5.55
N GLU A 270 0.80 -12.92 5.78
CA GLU A 270 -0.30 -13.86 5.52
C GLU A 270 -0.90 -13.53 4.14
N LEU A 271 -1.06 -14.53 3.27
CA LEU A 271 -1.60 -14.36 1.92
C LEU A 271 -2.98 -14.99 1.78
N GLU A 272 -3.94 -14.20 1.30
CA GLU A 272 -5.31 -14.63 1.02
C GLU A 272 -5.67 -14.29 -0.45
N HIS A 273 -6.38 -15.19 -1.12
CA HIS A 273 -6.89 -14.90 -2.46
C HIS A 273 -7.98 -13.82 -2.40
N ALA A 274 -7.94 -12.87 -3.34
CA ALA A 274 -8.92 -11.80 -3.44
C ALA A 274 -9.35 -11.56 -4.89
N ALA A 275 -10.51 -10.94 -5.09
CA ALA A 275 -10.94 -10.53 -6.41
C ALA A 275 -9.88 -9.61 -7.05
N GLY A 276 -9.45 -9.96 -8.27
CA GLY A 276 -8.44 -9.22 -9.02
C GLY A 276 -7.00 -9.36 -8.52
N GLY A 277 -6.69 -10.23 -7.54
CA GLY A 277 -5.32 -10.41 -7.07
C GLY A 277 -5.18 -11.11 -5.71
N THR A 278 -4.29 -10.58 -4.87
CA THR A 278 -3.93 -11.17 -3.58
C THR A 278 -4.03 -10.14 -2.46
N GLN A 279 -4.74 -10.50 -1.41
CA GLN A 279 -4.78 -9.76 -0.16
C GLN A 279 -3.62 -10.22 0.73
N ILE A 280 -2.86 -9.27 1.25
CA ILE A 280 -1.68 -9.53 2.06
C ILE A 280 -1.91 -8.87 3.42
N ARG A 281 -1.68 -9.61 4.50
CA ARG A 281 -1.63 -9.05 5.85
C ARG A 281 -0.19 -9.09 6.34
N ALA A 282 0.44 -7.92 6.38
CA ALA A 282 1.79 -7.74 6.88
C ALA A 282 1.74 -7.40 8.38
N THR A 283 2.47 -8.17 9.19
CA THR A 283 2.61 -7.92 10.63
C THR A 283 4.08 -7.74 10.99
N LEU A 284 4.40 -6.59 11.55
CA LEU A 284 5.75 -6.24 11.98
C LEU A 284 5.82 -6.31 13.50
N THR A 285 6.72 -7.15 14.03
CA THR A 285 6.95 -7.28 15.47
C THR A 285 8.40 -7.01 15.82
N TRP A 286 8.65 -6.15 16.81
CA TRP A 286 9.98 -6.05 17.43
C TRP A 286 10.06 -6.98 18.63
N GLU A 287 10.97 -7.94 18.56
CA GLU A 287 11.20 -8.88 19.65
C GLU A 287 11.87 -8.18 20.82
N THR A 288 11.11 -7.88 21.87
CA THR A 288 11.73 -7.39 23.09
C THR A 288 12.24 -8.56 23.92
N ALA A 289 13.55 -8.63 24.15
CA ALA A 289 14.15 -9.62 25.04
C ALA A 289 13.43 -9.63 26.40
N ARG A 290 12.84 -10.77 26.79
CA ARG A 290 11.97 -10.95 27.97
C ARG A 290 12.66 -10.72 29.33
N GLY A 291 13.93 -10.31 29.38
CA GLY A 291 14.75 -10.32 30.61
C GLY A 291 15.10 -8.99 31.30
N ARG A 292 14.73 -7.80 30.78
CA ARG A 292 15.14 -6.52 31.43
C ARG A 292 14.03 -5.91 32.29
N GLY A 293 13.87 -6.43 33.50
CA GLY A 293 12.84 -6.10 34.49
C GLY A 293 12.86 -4.69 35.12
N GLY A 294 13.44 -3.66 34.49
CA GLY A 294 13.67 -2.36 35.14
C GLY A 294 13.02 -1.11 34.55
N ARG A 295 12.36 -1.17 33.38
CA ARG A 295 11.97 0.06 32.63
C ARG A 295 10.54 0.09 32.09
N ARG A 296 9.56 -0.38 32.87
CA ARG A 296 8.14 -0.34 32.47
C ARG A 296 7.63 1.09 32.20
N LEU A 297 8.05 2.08 32.99
CA LEU A 297 7.62 3.48 32.84
C LEU A 297 8.16 4.13 31.56
N VAL A 298 9.47 3.99 31.30
CA VAL A 298 10.13 4.52 30.08
C VAL A 298 9.56 3.87 28.82
N ARG A 299 9.23 2.56 28.88
CA ARG A 299 8.61 1.83 27.77
C ARG A 299 7.20 2.33 27.46
N ALA A 300 6.44 2.76 28.47
CA ALA A 300 5.10 3.34 28.26
C ALA A 300 5.18 4.70 27.55
N VAL A 301 6.16 5.54 27.92
CA VAL A 301 6.39 6.86 27.31
C VAL A 301 6.89 6.75 25.87
N LEU A 302 7.75 5.78 25.55
CA LEU A 302 8.28 5.58 24.19
C LEU A 302 7.36 4.76 23.28
N LYS A 303 6.32 4.12 23.83
CA LYS A 303 5.35 3.32 23.07
C LYS A 303 4.74 4.05 21.85
N PRO A 304 4.27 5.32 21.94
CA PRO A 304 3.75 6.03 20.78
C PRO A 304 4.81 6.22 19.68
N LEU A 305 6.05 6.56 20.03
CA LEU A 305 7.13 6.70 19.07
C LEU A 305 7.44 5.38 18.37
N HIS A 306 7.49 4.28 19.13
CA HIS A 306 7.66 2.95 18.56
C HIS A 306 6.52 2.55 17.61
N ARG A 307 5.28 2.86 17.98
CA ARG A 307 4.12 2.62 17.10
C ARG A 307 4.21 3.42 15.80
N LEU A 308 4.67 4.66 15.87
CA LEU A 308 4.89 5.50 14.69
C LEU A 308 5.99 4.90 13.79
N LEU A 309 7.11 4.44 14.35
CA LEU A 309 8.18 3.81 13.58
C LEU A 309 7.73 2.50 12.91
N VAL A 310 6.99 1.66 13.64
CA VAL A 310 6.38 0.44 13.10
C VAL A 310 5.42 0.76 11.95
N TYR A 311 4.59 1.81 12.13
CA TYR A 311 3.68 2.28 11.09
C TYR A 311 4.44 2.73 9.84
N ILE A 312 5.49 3.56 9.99
CA ILE A 312 6.31 4.02 8.87
C ILE A 312 6.94 2.85 8.12
N GLN A 313 7.52 1.88 8.84
CA GLN A 313 8.15 0.70 8.22
C GLN A 313 7.13 -0.15 7.44
N LEU A 314 5.95 -0.39 8.01
CA LEU A 314 4.90 -1.14 7.30
C LEU A 314 4.39 -0.39 6.06
N THR A 315 4.23 0.93 6.13
CA THR A 315 3.83 1.76 4.97
C THR A 315 4.91 1.72 3.87
N GLN A 316 6.19 1.75 4.25
CA GLN A 316 7.30 1.62 3.31
C GLN A 316 7.31 0.25 2.63
N MET A 317 7.11 -0.82 3.39
CA MET A 317 7.01 -2.18 2.85
C MET A 317 5.82 -2.32 1.90
N GLU A 318 4.66 -1.78 2.28
CA GLU A 318 3.46 -1.73 1.44
C GLU A 318 3.74 -1.03 0.11
N SER A 319 4.38 0.14 0.12
CA SER A 319 4.76 0.86 -1.11
C SER A 319 5.75 0.06 -1.97
N GLY A 320 6.70 -0.65 -1.35
CA GLY A 320 7.65 -1.51 -2.07
C GLY A 320 6.96 -2.68 -2.77
N ILE A 321 6.17 -3.47 -2.01
CA ILE A 321 5.44 -4.63 -2.54
C ILE A 321 4.49 -4.22 -3.66
N THR A 322 3.69 -3.19 -3.44
CA THR A 322 2.66 -2.77 -4.40
C THR A 322 3.26 -2.25 -5.70
N ARG A 323 4.42 -1.60 -5.65
CA ARG A 323 5.13 -1.09 -6.83
C ARG A 323 5.66 -2.20 -7.75
N VAL A 324 6.09 -3.32 -7.19
CA VAL A 324 6.58 -4.47 -8.00
C VAL A 324 5.49 -5.01 -8.94
N PHE A 325 4.22 -4.91 -8.54
CA PHE A 325 3.09 -5.47 -9.28
C PHE A 325 2.28 -4.42 -10.06
N ARG A 326 2.75 -3.18 -10.19
CA ARG A 326 2.02 -2.08 -10.84
C ARG A 326 2.73 -1.54 -12.06
#